data_AF-A0A7Z9HX26-F1
#
_entry.id   AF-A0A7Z9HX26-F1
#
_cell.length_a   1.000
_cell.length_b   1.000
_cell.length_c   1.000
_cell.angle_alpha   90.00
_cell.angle_beta   90.00
_cell.angle_gamma   90.00
#
_symmetry.space_group_name_H-M   'P 1'
#
loop_
_entity.id
_entity.type
_entity.pdbx_description
1 polymer ?
#
loop_
_entity_poly.entity_id
_entity_poly.type
_entity_poly.pdbx_seq_one_letter_code
_entity_poly.pdbx_strand_id
1 'polypeptide(L)'
;TLPEAQNHGEELYYKIIMNYPQVHVELLAGTRATKIDVLSRMQNCDMVYYIGHTEYCDDERGQSSWLLKDDRLTSQDFENIHTPPGLVFANSCDSGREGSWEGTDKHLISKKGVAGGFIMAGVTNYIGALWPIPAESSVVFANSFFDAVLTGTPVGQSLRLARLGASDRFGKGNPIWASYVLYGNPSHIHV
;
A
#
# COMPACT_ATOMS: atom_id res chain seq x y z
N THR A 1 -13.79 12.86 3.07
CA THR A 1 -12.78 12.19 3.92
C THR A 1 -13.46 11.03 4.61
N LEU A 2 -12.81 9.87 4.64
CA LEU A 2 -13.29 8.69 5.35
C LEU A 2 -12.73 8.75 6.79
N PRO A 3 -13.57 9.00 7.82
CA PRO A 3 -13.07 9.16 9.18
C PRO A 3 -12.31 7.93 9.68
N GLU A 4 -12.76 6.73 9.32
CA GLU A 4 -12.13 5.46 9.71
C GLU A 4 -10.71 5.32 9.15
N ALA A 5 -10.50 5.66 7.88
CA ALA A 5 -9.18 5.64 7.24
C ALA A 5 -8.24 6.66 7.88
N GLN A 6 -8.75 7.86 8.19
CA GLN A 6 -7.96 8.89 8.85
C GLN A 6 -7.56 8.46 10.28
N ASN A 7 -8.52 7.95 11.07
CA ASN A 7 -8.25 7.48 12.43
C ASN A 7 -7.20 6.37 12.44
N HIS A 8 -7.27 5.43 11.51
CA HIS A 8 -6.26 4.38 11.37
C HIS A 8 -4.90 4.98 10.99
N GLY A 9 -4.83 5.84 9.97
CA GLY A 9 -3.57 6.51 9.61
C GLY A 9 -2.91 7.23 10.79
N GLU A 10 -3.72 7.92 11.61
CA GLU A 10 -3.27 8.58 12.84
C GLU A 10 -2.82 7.57 13.92
N GLU A 11 -3.55 6.46 14.13
CA GLU A 11 -3.18 5.41 15.08
C GLU A 11 -1.82 4.80 14.74
N LEU A 12 -1.62 4.41 13.47
CA LEU A 12 -0.35 3.84 13.02
C LEU A 12 0.79 4.87 13.13
N TYR A 13 0.52 6.14 12.77
CA TYR A 13 1.47 7.24 12.94
C TYR A 13 1.95 7.35 14.39
N TYR A 14 1.02 7.46 15.35
CA TYR A 14 1.37 7.59 16.77
C TYR A 14 2.10 6.35 17.29
N LYS A 15 1.67 5.16 16.87
CA LYS A 15 2.35 3.92 17.24
C LYS A 15 3.81 3.92 16.77
N ILE A 16 4.06 4.31 15.51
CA ILE A 16 5.41 4.27 14.95
C ILE A 16 6.32 5.27 15.66
N ILE A 17 5.93 6.54 15.79
CA ILE A 17 6.79 7.55 16.41
C ILE A 17 7.10 7.27 17.88
N MET A 18 6.19 6.58 18.59
CA MET A 18 6.37 6.24 20.01
C MET A 18 7.28 5.02 20.21
N ASN A 19 7.19 4.02 19.34
CA ASN A 19 7.90 2.74 19.50
C ASN A 19 9.19 2.63 18.66
N TYR A 20 9.30 3.43 17.60
CA TYR A 20 10.43 3.44 16.67
C TYR A 20 10.95 4.88 16.47
N PRO A 21 11.52 5.51 17.52
CA PRO A 21 11.93 6.92 17.48
C PRO A 21 13.02 7.23 16.43
N GLN A 22 13.69 6.21 15.91
CA GLN A 22 14.65 6.33 14.81
C GLN A 22 13.99 6.49 13.43
N VAL A 23 12.68 6.21 13.31
CA VAL A 23 11.93 6.28 12.05
C VAL A 23 11.29 7.66 11.94
N HIS A 24 11.63 8.39 10.88
CA HIS A 24 10.95 9.64 10.54
C HIS A 24 9.63 9.35 9.83
N VAL A 25 8.52 9.87 10.34
CA VAL A 25 7.18 9.63 9.78
C VAL A 25 6.51 10.95 9.43
N GLU A 26 6.04 11.08 8.19
CA GLU A 26 5.17 12.17 7.76
C GLU A 26 3.75 11.65 7.55
N LEU A 27 2.76 12.34 8.14
CA LEU A 27 1.34 12.02 7.98
C LEU A 27 0.64 13.08 7.11
N LEU A 28 0.16 12.65 5.95
CA LEU A 28 -0.74 13.43 5.09
C LEU A 28 -2.17 12.89 5.21
N ALA A 29 -3.10 13.76 5.60
CA ALA A 29 -4.51 13.39 5.75
C ALA A 29 -5.44 14.54 5.36
N GLY A 30 -6.66 14.19 4.93
CA GLY A 30 -7.71 15.14 4.58
C GLY A 30 -7.30 16.10 3.46
N THR A 31 -7.55 17.39 3.65
CA THR A 31 -7.22 18.43 2.65
C THR A 31 -5.73 18.65 2.45
N ARG A 32 -4.87 18.13 3.35
CA ARG A 32 -3.41 18.21 3.21
C ARG A 32 -2.84 17.12 2.31
N ALA A 33 -3.60 16.05 2.04
CA ALA A 33 -3.21 14.99 1.11
C ALA A 33 -3.58 15.39 -0.32
N THR A 34 -2.98 16.46 -0.83
CA THR A 34 -3.15 16.87 -2.24
C THR A 34 -2.30 16.00 -3.15
N LYS A 35 -2.67 15.87 -4.42
CA LYS A 35 -1.90 15.09 -5.41
C LYS A 35 -0.44 15.54 -5.48
N ILE A 36 -0.19 16.84 -5.52
CA ILE A 36 1.17 17.42 -5.56
C ILE A 36 1.93 17.07 -4.28
N ASP A 37 1.31 17.26 -3.12
CA ASP A 37 1.94 17.00 -1.82
C ASP A 37 2.31 15.52 -1.64
N VAL A 38 1.43 14.62 -2.05
CA VAL A 38 1.63 13.17 -1.95
C VAL A 38 2.75 12.73 -2.89
N LEU A 39 2.69 13.10 -4.18
CA LEU A 39 3.72 12.73 -5.15
C LEU A 39 5.08 13.31 -4.75
N SER A 40 5.15 14.58 -4.36
CA SER A 40 6.42 15.23 -3.99
C SER A 40 7.09 14.58 -2.78
N ARG A 41 6.32 14.18 -1.76
CA ARG A 41 6.87 13.52 -0.57
C ARG A 41 7.24 12.08 -0.83
N MET A 42 6.45 11.39 -1.67
CA MET A 42 6.71 10.01 -2.06
C MET A 42 8.08 9.83 -2.72
N GLN A 43 8.57 10.83 -3.45
CA GLN A 43 9.90 10.77 -4.06
C GLN A 43 11.07 10.85 -3.06
N ASN A 44 10.80 11.15 -1.79
CA ASN A 44 11.80 11.38 -0.75
C ASN A 44 11.62 10.47 0.47
N CYS A 45 10.87 9.37 0.34
CA CYS A 45 10.64 8.42 1.42
C CYS A 45 11.03 6.99 1.02
N ASP A 46 11.50 6.22 1.99
CA ASP A 46 11.86 4.81 1.79
C ASP A 46 10.62 3.90 1.72
N MET A 47 9.57 4.27 2.46
CA MET A 47 8.33 3.50 2.57
C MET A 47 7.10 4.40 2.46
N VAL A 48 6.07 3.91 1.79
CA VAL A 48 4.74 4.53 1.74
C VAL A 48 3.72 3.58 2.32
N TYR A 49 2.91 4.10 3.24
CA TYR A 49 1.67 3.47 3.67
C TYR A 49 0.48 4.31 3.20
N TYR A 50 -0.34 3.75 2.32
CA TYR A 50 -1.59 4.38 1.90
C TYR A 50 -2.76 3.68 2.57
N ILE A 51 -3.70 4.47 3.09
CA ILE A 51 -4.99 3.96 3.52
C ILE A 51 -6.11 4.83 2.98
N GLY A 52 -7.11 4.18 2.38
CA GLY A 52 -8.22 4.84 1.76
C GLY A 52 -8.96 3.92 0.80
N HIS A 53 -9.27 4.45 -0.38
CA HIS A 53 -10.01 3.71 -1.40
C HIS A 53 -9.22 3.67 -2.69
N THR A 54 -9.30 2.53 -3.38
CA THR A 54 -8.82 2.41 -4.74
C THR A 54 -10.01 2.26 -5.65
N GLU A 55 -10.03 3.05 -6.71
CA GLU A 55 -10.93 2.85 -7.84
C GLU A 55 -10.17 2.02 -8.87
N TYR A 56 -10.58 0.77 -9.06
CA TYR A 56 -10.03 -0.08 -10.13
C TYR A 56 -10.80 0.20 -11.42
N CYS A 57 -10.07 0.57 -12.47
CA CYS A 57 -10.60 0.71 -13.82
C CYS A 57 -9.99 -0.38 -14.71
N ASP A 58 -10.83 -1.24 -15.27
CA ASP A 58 -10.39 -2.28 -16.20
C ASP A 58 -10.15 -1.69 -17.60
N ASP A 59 -9.24 -0.72 -17.68
CA ASP A 59 -8.85 -0.07 -18.92
C ASP A 59 -7.33 -0.10 -19.14
N GLU A 60 -6.92 0.04 -20.40
CA GLU A 60 -5.51 0.09 -20.79
C GLU A 60 -4.90 1.50 -20.59
N ARG A 61 -5.66 2.46 -20.05
CA ARG A 61 -5.27 3.87 -19.94
C ARG A 61 -4.69 4.23 -18.58
N GLY A 62 -4.49 3.26 -17.69
CA GLY A 62 -3.88 3.51 -16.40
C GLY A 62 -4.74 4.35 -15.47
N GLN A 63 -6.06 4.24 -15.56
CA GLN A 63 -7.00 5.07 -14.78
C GLN A 63 -7.31 4.51 -13.39
N SER A 64 -6.86 3.29 -13.08
CA SER A 64 -6.90 2.77 -11.71
C SER A 64 -6.18 3.75 -10.77
N SER A 65 -6.80 4.07 -9.64
CA SER A 65 -6.33 5.19 -8.83
C SER A 65 -6.54 5.05 -7.33
N TRP A 66 -5.64 5.63 -6.55
CA TRP A 66 -5.88 5.96 -5.15
C TRP A 66 -6.73 7.22 -5.08
N LEU A 67 -7.80 7.16 -4.29
CA LEU A 67 -8.69 8.30 -4.06
C LEU A 67 -8.12 9.20 -2.97
N LEU A 68 -8.06 10.50 -3.26
CA LEU A 68 -7.81 11.57 -2.32
C LEU A 68 -9.13 12.29 -2.01
N LYS A 69 -9.11 13.28 -1.12
CA LYS A 69 -10.34 14.00 -0.75
C LYS A 69 -10.99 14.69 -1.95
N ASP A 70 -10.18 15.39 -2.74
CA ASP A 70 -10.63 16.28 -3.83
C ASP A 70 -9.93 15.94 -5.17
N ASP A 71 -9.23 14.80 -5.24
CA ASP A 71 -8.45 14.38 -6.41
C ASP A 71 -8.22 12.86 -6.43
N ARG A 72 -7.49 12.36 -7.43
CA ARG A 72 -7.07 10.96 -7.57
C ARG A 72 -5.62 10.87 -8.03
N LEU A 73 -4.93 9.82 -7.59
CA LEU A 73 -3.59 9.46 -8.04
C LEU A 73 -3.69 8.19 -8.88
N THR A 74 -3.50 8.30 -10.18
CA THR A 74 -3.66 7.19 -11.11
C THR A 74 -2.40 6.33 -11.21
N SER A 75 -2.53 5.13 -11.76
CA SER A 75 -1.38 4.28 -12.11
C SER A 75 -0.35 5.02 -12.97
N GLN A 76 -0.80 5.90 -13.87
CA GLN A 76 0.09 6.73 -14.68
C GLN A 76 0.82 7.80 -13.86
N ASP A 77 0.18 8.37 -12.83
CA ASP A 77 0.87 9.31 -11.93
C ASP A 77 2.01 8.60 -11.20
N PHE A 78 1.79 7.36 -10.75
CA PHE A 78 2.81 6.56 -10.06
C PHE A 78 3.93 6.11 -10.98
N GLU A 79 3.63 5.69 -12.22
CA GLU A 79 4.62 5.31 -13.24
C GLU A 79 5.65 6.42 -13.50
N ASN A 80 5.25 7.69 -13.34
CA ASN A 80 6.09 8.85 -13.58
C ASN A 80 6.92 9.30 -12.37
N ILE A 81 6.90 8.56 -11.26
CA ILE A 81 7.76 8.83 -10.11
C ILE A 81 9.21 8.53 -10.48
N HIS A 82 10.10 9.51 -10.32
CA HIS A 82 11.51 9.36 -10.71
C HIS A 82 12.35 8.65 -9.64
N THR A 83 12.05 8.89 -8.37
CA THR A 83 12.73 8.28 -7.22
C THR A 83 11.68 7.53 -6.40
N PRO A 84 11.27 6.31 -6.81
CA PRO A 84 10.20 5.60 -6.12
C PRO A 84 10.64 5.14 -4.72
N PRO A 85 9.69 4.99 -3.77
CA PRO A 85 9.97 4.35 -2.50
C PRO A 85 10.39 2.88 -2.71
N GLY A 86 11.17 2.35 -1.77
CA GLY A 86 11.52 0.92 -1.77
C GLY A 86 10.30 0.03 -1.51
N LEU A 87 9.42 0.46 -0.59
CA LEU A 87 8.23 -0.28 -0.19
C LEU A 87 6.97 0.58 -0.30
N VAL A 88 5.94 0.05 -0.94
CA VAL A 88 4.58 0.61 -0.89
C VAL A 88 3.63 -0.42 -0.29
N PHE A 89 2.91 -0.04 0.75
CA PHE A 89 1.79 -0.80 1.28
C PHE A 89 0.49 0.00 1.09
N ALA A 90 -0.28 -0.41 0.09
CA ALA A 90 -1.63 0.07 -0.19
C ALA A 90 -2.66 -0.71 0.64
N ASN A 91 -3.07 -0.14 1.77
CA ASN A 91 -4.19 -0.62 2.57
C ASN A 91 -5.52 -0.04 2.07
N SER A 92 -5.94 -0.51 0.90
CA SER A 92 -7.20 -0.15 0.26
C SER A 92 -7.73 -1.33 -0.57
N CYS A 93 -9.05 -1.50 -0.60
CA CYS A 93 -9.72 -2.55 -1.38
C CYS A 93 -9.29 -2.50 -2.85
N ASP A 94 -9.13 -3.65 -3.51
CA ASP A 94 -8.72 -3.78 -4.93
C ASP A 94 -7.35 -3.15 -5.30
N SER A 95 -6.56 -2.66 -4.34
CA SER A 95 -5.24 -2.06 -4.62
C SER A 95 -4.17 -3.05 -5.07
N GLY A 96 -4.36 -4.35 -4.81
CA GLY A 96 -3.54 -5.44 -5.32
C GLY A 96 -4.14 -6.10 -6.56
N ARG A 97 -5.31 -5.64 -7.02
CA ARG A 97 -5.98 -6.22 -8.19
C ARG A 97 -5.31 -5.70 -9.46
N GLU A 98 -5.00 -6.65 -10.33
CA GLU A 98 -4.49 -6.40 -11.67
C GLU A 98 -5.43 -7.06 -12.69
N GLY A 99 -5.52 -6.49 -13.89
CA GLY A 99 -6.35 -7.03 -14.96
C GLY A 99 -5.72 -8.26 -15.63
N SER A 100 -6.43 -8.87 -16.58
CA SER A 100 -5.91 -10.01 -17.33
C SER A 100 -4.65 -9.64 -18.11
N TRP A 101 -3.63 -10.50 -17.98
CA TRP A 101 -2.37 -10.44 -18.72
C TRP A 101 -2.53 -11.09 -20.11
N GLU A 102 -3.63 -10.79 -20.79
CA GLU A 102 -3.92 -11.29 -22.14
C GLU A 102 -3.49 -10.22 -23.15
N GLY A 103 -2.38 -10.48 -23.85
CA GLY A 103 -1.82 -9.57 -24.85
C GLY A 103 -0.31 -9.74 -25.03
N THR A 104 0.22 -9.27 -26.15
CA THR A 104 1.68 -9.27 -26.42
C THR A 104 2.35 -7.97 -26.03
N ASP A 105 1.58 -6.91 -25.73
CA ASP A 105 2.11 -5.60 -25.38
C ASP A 105 2.26 -5.43 -23.85
N LYS A 106 3.49 -5.64 -23.38
CA LYS A 106 3.85 -5.55 -21.96
C LYS A 106 3.60 -4.16 -21.35
N HIS A 107 3.55 -3.11 -22.19
CA HIS A 107 3.29 -1.74 -21.71
C HIS A 107 1.81 -1.48 -21.39
N LEU A 108 0.87 -2.18 -22.03
CA LEU A 108 -0.56 -2.02 -21.76
C LEU A 108 -1.03 -2.92 -20.62
N ILE A 109 -0.43 -4.11 -20.50
CA ILE A 109 -0.75 -5.11 -19.47
C ILE A 109 -0.41 -4.62 -18.06
N SER A 110 0.65 -3.84 -17.92
CA SER A 110 1.16 -3.32 -16.64
C SER A 110 0.42 -2.08 -16.12
N LYS A 111 -0.58 -1.56 -16.84
CA LYS A 111 -1.27 -0.30 -16.47
C LYS A 111 -2.64 -0.50 -15.85
N LYS A 112 -3.18 -1.72 -15.82
CA LYS A 112 -4.57 -1.96 -15.42
C LYS A 112 -4.81 -1.70 -13.94
N GLY A 113 -3.89 -2.07 -13.03
CA GLY A 113 -3.99 -1.79 -11.61
C GLY A 113 -2.99 -0.75 -11.09
N VAL A 114 -3.17 -0.34 -9.84
CA VAL A 114 -2.28 0.62 -9.18
C VAL A 114 -0.91 0.02 -8.89
N ALA A 115 -0.84 -1.29 -8.60
CA ALA A 115 0.43 -1.97 -8.35
C ALA A 115 1.33 -1.91 -9.58
N GLY A 116 0.75 -2.09 -10.77
CA GLY A 116 1.43 -1.97 -12.05
C GLY A 116 2.16 -0.63 -12.23
N GLY A 117 1.52 0.50 -11.88
CA GLY A 117 2.14 1.83 -11.94
C GLY A 117 3.41 1.94 -11.09
N PHE A 118 3.35 1.46 -9.84
CA PHE A 118 4.50 1.43 -8.94
C PHE A 118 5.61 0.48 -9.38
N ILE A 119 5.25 -0.70 -9.88
CA ILE A 119 6.22 -1.68 -10.40
C ILE A 119 6.97 -1.10 -11.59
N MET A 120 6.27 -0.40 -12.50
CA MET A 120 6.87 0.26 -13.65
C MET A 120 7.78 1.43 -13.25
N ALA A 121 7.45 2.15 -12.17
CA ALA A 121 8.30 3.18 -11.61
C ALA A 121 9.59 2.63 -10.99
N GLY A 122 9.64 1.33 -10.66
CA GLY A 122 10.80 0.67 -10.06
C GLY A 122 10.72 0.47 -8.55
N VAL A 123 9.52 0.51 -7.95
CA VAL A 123 9.33 0.11 -6.54
C VAL A 123 9.83 -1.32 -6.32
N THR A 124 10.62 -1.53 -5.27
CA THR A 124 11.20 -2.85 -4.98
C THR A 124 10.13 -3.84 -4.49
N ASN A 125 9.22 -3.37 -3.62
CA ASN A 125 8.13 -4.17 -3.09
C ASN A 125 6.82 -3.38 -3.03
N TYR A 126 5.75 -3.96 -3.57
CA TYR A 126 4.40 -3.43 -3.46
C TYR A 126 3.49 -4.45 -2.77
N ILE A 127 2.72 -3.99 -1.79
CA ILE A 127 1.70 -4.77 -1.09
C ILE A 127 0.35 -4.11 -1.34
N GLY A 128 -0.62 -4.88 -1.81
CA GLY A 128 -1.99 -4.40 -2.03
C GLY A 128 -3.02 -5.47 -1.69
N ALA A 129 -4.28 -5.05 -1.46
CA ALA A 129 -5.38 -5.95 -1.16
C ALA A 129 -6.09 -6.41 -2.45
N LEU A 130 -6.34 -7.72 -2.58
CA LEU A 130 -7.00 -8.32 -3.74
C LEU A 130 -8.53 -8.20 -3.71
N TRP A 131 -9.12 -7.93 -2.54
CA TRP A 131 -10.58 -7.86 -2.34
C TRP A 131 -10.91 -6.92 -1.16
N PRO A 132 -12.20 -6.66 -0.89
CA PRO A 132 -12.60 -5.80 0.21
C PRO A 132 -12.09 -6.28 1.58
N ILE A 133 -11.47 -5.36 2.31
CA ILE A 133 -10.85 -5.63 3.61
C ILE A 133 -11.63 -4.97 4.75
N PRO A 134 -11.94 -5.69 5.85
CA PRO A 134 -12.59 -5.08 7.00
C PRO A 134 -11.68 -4.06 7.70
N ALA A 135 -12.24 -2.93 8.14
CA ALA A 135 -11.47 -1.81 8.71
C ALA A 135 -10.67 -2.22 9.95
N GLU A 136 -11.31 -2.83 10.96
CA GLU A 136 -10.63 -3.20 12.21
C GLU A 136 -9.50 -4.20 11.97
N SER A 137 -9.75 -5.22 11.15
CA SER A 137 -8.75 -6.26 10.93
C SER A 137 -7.59 -5.80 10.05
N SER A 138 -7.82 -4.84 9.14
CA SER A 138 -6.76 -4.22 8.36
C SER A 138 -5.81 -3.38 9.22
N VAL A 139 -6.32 -2.73 10.29
CA VAL A 139 -5.50 -2.01 11.29
C VAL A 139 -4.53 -2.94 11.98
N VAL A 140 -5.04 -4.03 12.54
CA VAL A 140 -4.19 -5.00 13.24
C VAL A 140 -3.16 -5.61 12.28
N PHE A 141 -3.58 -5.91 11.05
CA PHE A 141 -2.67 -6.45 10.03
C PHE A 141 -1.52 -5.48 9.73
N ALA A 142 -1.82 -4.22 9.44
CA ALA A 142 -0.81 -3.20 9.16
C ALA A 142 0.13 -2.99 10.35
N ASN A 143 -0.45 -2.92 11.56
CA ASN A 143 0.30 -2.82 12.81
C ASN A 143 1.32 -3.95 12.98
N SER A 144 0.91 -5.21 12.81
CA SER A 144 1.82 -6.36 12.91
C SER A 144 2.87 -6.40 11.80
N PHE A 145 2.51 -5.95 10.59
CA PHE A 145 3.45 -5.84 9.48
C PHE A 145 4.55 -4.82 9.78
N PHE A 146 4.18 -3.62 10.22
CA PHE A 146 5.14 -2.55 10.53
C PHE A 146 6.04 -2.90 11.72
N ASP A 147 5.52 -3.61 12.72
CA ASP A 147 6.34 -4.07 13.85
C ASP A 147 7.50 -4.96 13.39
N ALA A 148 7.25 -5.82 12.38
CA ALA A 148 8.26 -6.73 11.84
C ALA A 148 9.19 -6.04 10.84
N VAL A 149 8.66 -5.27 9.89
CA VAL A 149 9.50 -4.67 8.82
C VAL A 149 10.45 -3.60 9.37
N LEU A 150 10.02 -2.81 10.36
CA LEU A 150 10.84 -1.75 10.97
C LEU A 150 11.91 -2.30 11.93
N THR A 151 11.91 -3.61 12.19
CA THR A 151 12.92 -4.30 13.01
C THR A 151 13.88 -5.15 12.18
N GLY A 152 13.92 -4.94 10.85
CA GLY A 152 14.86 -5.63 9.96
C GLY A 152 14.39 -7.00 9.47
N THR A 153 13.11 -7.33 9.68
CA THR A 153 12.55 -8.59 9.16
C THR A 153 12.31 -8.47 7.64
N PRO A 154 12.70 -9.47 6.82
CA PRO A 154 12.43 -9.46 5.39
C PRO A 154 10.95 -9.26 5.07
N VAL A 155 10.63 -8.49 4.04
CA VAL A 155 9.25 -8.05 3.73
C VAL A 155 8.24 -9.20 3.62
N GLY A 156 8.62 -10.32 3.01
CA GLY A 156 7.76 -11.49 2.87
C GLY A 156 7.50 -12.20 4.20
N GLN A 157 8.50 -12.20 5.10
CA GLN A 157 8.36 -12.72 6.45
C GLN A 157 7.51 -11.79 7.32
N SER A 158 7.70 -10.47 7.21
CA SER A 158 6.86 -9.46 7.86
C SER A 158 5.39 -9.61 7.46
N LEU A 159 5.12 -9.83 6.16
CA LEU A 159 3.78 -10.11 5.66
C LEU A 159 3.23 -11.42 6.23
N ARG A 160 4.04 -12.49 6.24
CA ARG A 160 3.63 -13.78 6.83
C ARG A 160 3.28 -13.65 8.31
N LEU A 161 4.05 -12.90 9.10
CA LEU A 161 3.78 -12.66 10.52
C LEU A 161 2.46 -11.91 10.72
N ALA A 162 2.18 -10.88 9.91
CA ALA A 162 0.90 -10.19 9.92
C ALA A 162 -0.28 -11.12 9.60
N ARG A 163 -0.12 -12.03 8.61
CA ARG A 163 -1.14 -13.04 8.29
C ARG A 163 -1.42 -13.99 9.45
N LEU A 164 -0.36 -14.47 10.12
CA LEU A 164 -0.51 -15.35 11.29
C LEU A 164 -1.20 -14.64 12.45
N GLY A 165 -0.72 -13.44 12.83
CA GLY A 165 -1.32 -12.66 13.91
C GLY A 165 -2.79 -12.31 13.64
N ALA A 166 -3.15 -12.00 12.40
CA ALA A 166 -4.54 -11.73 12.04
C ALA A 166 -5.41 -13.00 12.06
N SER A 167 -4.89 -14.13 11.57
CA SER A 167 -5.59 -15.43 11.65
C SER A 167 -5.80 -15.87 13.10
N ASP A 168 -4.81 -15.65 13.98
CA ASP A 168 -4.89 -16.01 15.39
C ASP A 168 -5.90 -15.13 16.14
N ARG A 169 -5.92 -13.82 15.85
CA ARG A 169 -6.81 -12.86 16.51
C ARG A 169 -8.26 -12.95 16.06
N PHE A 170 -8.51 -13.09 14.76
CA PHE A 170 -9.86 -13.00 14.17
C PHE A 170 -10.42 -14.33 13.68
N GLY A 171 -9.61 -15.39 13.70
CA GLY A 171 -9.96 -16.69 13.14
C GLY A 171 -9.99 -16.71 11.61
N LYS A 172 -10.05 -17.92 11.04
CA LYS A 172 -10.00 -18.14 9.58
C LYS A 172 -11.24 -17.65 8.83
N GLY A 173 -12.35 -17.38 9.54
CA GLY A 173 -13.58 -16.83 8.96
C GLY A 173 -13.44 -15.35 8.54
N ASN A 174 -12.46 -14.63 9.10
CA ASN A 174 -12.11 -13.29 8.64
C ASN A 174 -11.05 -13.40 7.53
N PRO A 175 -11.33 -12.94 6.29
CA PRO A 175 -10.43 -13.17 5.15
C PRO A 175 -9.18 -12.29 5.15
N ILE A 176 -8.99 -11.42 6.14
CA ILE A 176 -7.87 -10.46 6.19
C ILE A 176 -6.50 -11.13 6.03
N TRP A 177 -6.32 -12.33 6.59
CA TRP A 177 -5.06 -13.07 6.54
C TRP A 177 -4.67 -13.49 5.11
N ALA A 178 -5.63 -13.56 4.20
CA ALA A 178 -5.41 -13.90 2.80
C ALA A 178 -5.47 -12.67 1.87
N SER A 179 -5.86 -11.49 2.38
CA SER A 179 -6.29 -10.35 1.54
C SER A 179 -5.16 -9.66 0.80
N TYR A 180 -3.96 -9.62 1.38
CA TYR A 180 -2.85 -8.87 0.82
C TYR A 180 -1.91 -9.75 0.01
N VAL A 181 -1.56 -9.29 -1.20
CA VAL A 181 -0.53 -9.87 -2.05
C VAL A 181 0.73 -9.01 -2.01
N LEU A 182 1.89 -9.64 -2.14
CA LEU A 182 3.18 -8.99 -2.30
C LEU A 182 3.66 -9.17 -3.75
N TYR A 183 4.00 -8.06 -4.40
CA TYR A 183 4.75 -8.01 -5.64
C TYR A 183 6.20 -7.58 -5.35
N GLY A 184 7.18 -8.27 -5.95
CA GLY A 184 8.60 -8.00 -5.76
C GLY A 184 9.36 -9.08 -4.98
N ASN A 185 10.58 -8.79 -4.53
CA ASN A 185 11.44 -9.75 -3.84
C ASN A 185 11.03 -9.93 -2.36
N PRO A 186 10.56 -11.12 -1.93
CA PRO A 186 10.12 -11.35 -0.56
C PRO A 186 11.25 -11.38 0.48
N SER A 187 12.50 -11.52 0.05
CA SER A 187 13.68 -11.61 0.94
C SER A 187 14.35 -10.25 1.18
N HIS A 188 13.84 -9.16 0.59
CA HIS A 188 14.40 -7.82 0.76
C HIS A 188 14.15 -7.29 2.19
N ILE A 189 15.14 -6.59 2.74
CA ILE A 189 15.10 -5.91 4.03
C ILE A 189 15.23 -4.41 3.77
N HIS A 190 14.31 -3.61 4.31
CA HIS A 190 14.17 -2.18 4.00
C HIS A 190 14.77 -1.24 5.08
N VAL A 191 15.28 -1.79 6.19
CA VAL A 191 15.88 -1.02 7.30
C VAL A 191 17.27 -1.55 7.65
#